data_AF-A0A9W6QXG4-F1
#
_entry.id   AF-A0A9W6QXG4-F1
#
_cell.length_a   1.000
_cell.length_b   1.000
_cell.length_c   1.000
_cell.angle_alpha   90.00
_cell.angle_beta   90.00
_cell.angle_gamma   90.00
#
_symmetry.space_group_name_H-M   'P 1'
#
loop_
_entity.id
_entity.type
_entity.pdbx_description
1 polymer ?
#
loop_
_entity_poly.entity_id
_entity_poly.type
_entity_poly.pdbx_seq_one_letter_code
_entity_poly.pdbx_strand_id
1 'polypeptide(L)'
;MKVTTRAARNLVGAGLVGGLVWSVVVEAAMPSWFDPGDSCPGVTTVEQHYFPPGAKCVYEGGRSVDYVPWAKTVILTVVIVLLAVMTMTGLVVLGWRLLRRGQTDLGEPKPKRPALHVLGAAMLGVATVAIVRAVIIIALLMGGPPGGATAFVIVALGAIGSASALDRAVGPGRGGSAGSRRRGTVLVVTAAAAMVSLVVATWSEYAQHNTLLGPGWAIAVSGGVFAVLAAAQWIPTGRRSVRTT
;
A
#
# COMPACT_ATOMS: atom_id res chain seq x y z
N MET A 1 14.11 22.16 12.44
CA MET A 1 12.65 22.39 12.57
C MET A 1 11.96 21.09 12.99
N LYS A 2 11.05 21.11 13.98
CA LYS A 2 10.28 19.92 14.38
C LYS A 2 9.07 19.74 13.44
N VAL A 3 9.07 18.71 12.59
CA VAL A 3 7.92 18.39 11.72
C VAL A 3 6.72 18.00 12.59
N THR A 4 5.61 18.72 12.48
CA THR A 4 4.37 18.45 13.24
C THR A 4 3.60 17.26 12.64
N THR A 5 2.65 16.67 13.39
CA THR A 5 1.81 15.57 12.86
C THR A 5 0.99 16.01 11.66
N ARG A 6 0.51 17.26 11.64
CA ARG A 6 -0.25 17.82 10.51
C ARG A 6 0.65 17.96 9.29
N ALA A 7 1.85 18.51 9.46
CA ALA A 7 2.83 18.59 8.37
C ALA A 7 3.19 17.21 7.82
N ALA A 8 3.44 16.22 8.69
CA ALA A 8 3.74 14.86 8.25
C ALA A 8 2.59 14.22 7.45
N ARG A 9 1.33 14.43 7.84
CA ARG A 9 0.17 13.97 7.06
C ARG A 9 0.07 14.64 5.71
N ASN A 10 0.30 15.95 5.65
CA ASN A 10 0.28 16.70 4.40
C ASN A 10 1.41 16.24 3.46
N LEU A 11 2.60 15.94 3.99
CA LEU A 11 3.71 15.39 3.22
C LEU A 11 3.36 14.04 2.59
N VAL A 12 2.78 13.11 3.37
CA VAL A 12 2.31 11.82 2.84
C VAL A 12 1.22 12.02 1.80
N GLY A 13 0.22 12.85 2.09
CA GLY A 13 -0.89 13.11 1.16
C GLY A 13 -0.41 13.71 -0.16
N ALA A 14 0.40 14.77 -0.10
CA ALA A 14 0.95 15.43 -1.29
C ALA A 14 1.88 14.50 -2.08
N GLY A 15 2.72 13.73 -1.38
CA GLY A 15 3.63 12.77 -2.01
C GLY A 15 2.89 11.65 -2.73
N LEU A 16 1.82 11.09 -2.15
CA LEU A 16 1.02 10.04 -2.77
C LEU A 16 0.17 10.55 -3.94
N VAL A 17 -0.49 11.70 -3.80
CA VAL A 17 -1.25 12.31 -4.90
C VAL A 17 -0.31 12.70 -6.03
N GLY A 18 0.81 13.34 -5.72
CA GLY A 18 1.86 13.66 -6.68
C GLY A 18 2.42 12.40 -7.35
N GLY A 19 2.60 11.31 -6.61
CA GLY A 19 3.04 10.02 -7.14
C GLY A 19 2.06 9.41 -8.15
N LEU A 20 0.74 9.47 -7.88
CA LEU A 20 -0.27 9.04 -8.84
C LEU A 20 -0.23 9.89 -10.12
N VAL A 21 -0.23 11.22 -9.98
CA VAL A 21 -0.15 12.13 -11.14
C VAL A 21 1.13 11.88 -11.94
N TRP A 22 2.27 11.73 -11.25
CA TRP A 22 3.55 11.41 -11.87
C TRP A 22 3.49 10.09 -12.63
N SER A 23 2.87 9.06 -12.07
CA SER A 23 2.75 7.75 -12.72
C SER A 23 1.97 7.83 -14.04
N VAL A 24 0.87 8.59 -14.07
CA VAL A 24 0.08 8.84 -15.30
C VAL A 24 0.89 9.63 -16.32
N VAL A 25 1.65 10.64 -15.88
CA VAL A 25 2.51 11.43 -16.78
C VAL A 25 3.63 10.58 -17.38
N VAL A 26 4.22 9.67 -16.60
CA VAL A 26 5.25 8.74 -17.07
C VAL A 26 4.65 7.77 -18.09
N GLU A 27 3.51 7.16 -17.77
CA GLU A 27 2.84 6.21 -18.66
C GLU A 27 2.44 6.87 -19.98
N ALA A 28 1.86 8.07 -19.92
CA ALA A 28 1.53 8.86 -21.11
C ALA A 28 2.76 9.34 -21.90
N ALA A 29 3.95 9.31 -21.30
CA ALA A 29 5.21 9.62 -21.97
C ALA A 29 5.88 8.40 -22.60
N MET A 30 5.43 7.19 -22.28
CA MET A 30 5.96 5.95 -22.81
C MET A 30 5.25 5.57 -24.12
N PRO A 31 5.87 4.72 -24.95
CA PRO A 31 5.22 4.14 -26.11
C PRO A 31 3.94 3.41 -25.69
N SER A 32 2.89 3.51 -26.51
CA SER A 32 1.63 2.83 -26.25
C SER A 32 1.86 1.32 -26.10
N TRP A 33 1.37 0.75 -25.01
CA TRP A 33 1.38 -0.70 -24.80
C TRP A 33 0.30 -1.41 -25.63
N PHE A 34 -0.72 -0.68 -26.09
CA PHE A 34 -1.78 -1.21 -26.95
C PHE A 34 -1.35 -1.29 -28.42
N ASP A 35 -0.61 -0.28 -28.88
CA ASP A 35 -0.07 -0.24 -30.24
C ASP A 35 1.37 0.31 -30.24
N PRO A 36 2.36 -0.56 -29.97
CA PRO A 36 3.76 -0.17 -30.01
C PRO A 36 4.20 0.23 -31.43
N GLY A 37 3.54 -0.28 -32.47
CA GLY A 37 3.86 -0.05 -33.88
C GLY A 37 3.54 1.37 -34.32
N ASP A 38 2.46 1.96 -33.78
CA ASP A 38 2.14 3.38 -33.97
C ASP A 38 3.15 4.31 -33.29
N SER A 39 3.63 3.92 -32.10
CA SER A 39 4.58 4.75 -31.33
C SER A 39 6.01 4.63 -31.85
N CYS A 40 6.42 3.43 -32.28
CA CYS A 40 7.74 3.12 -32.80
C CYS A 40 7.60 2.31 -34.12
N PRO A 41 7.36 2.96 -35.27
CA PRO A 41 7.15 2.24 -36.53
C PRO A 41 8.39 1.45 -36.96
N GLY A 42 8.21 0.17 -37.34
CA GLY A 42 9.26 -0.68 -37.89
C GLY A 42 10.25 -1.25 -36.86
N VAL A 43 9.86 -1.35 -35.58
CA VAL A 43 10.75 -1.86 -34.53
C VAL A 43 10.58 -3.34 -34.23
N THR A 44 11.67 -3.95 -33.79
CA THR A 44 11.73 -5.35 -33.34
C THR A 44 11.30 -5.50 -31.89
N THR A 45 11.64 -4.54 -31.04
CA THR A 45 11.24 -4.52 -29.63
C THR A 45 11.26 -3.10 -29.07
N VAL A 46 10.55 -2.91 -27.95
CA VAL A 46 10.52 -1.66 -27.19
C VAL A 46 11.02 -1.95 -25.77
N GLU A 47 12.09 -1.28 -25.38
CA GLU A 47 12.61 -1.36 -24.01
C GLU A 47 12.00 -0.24 -23.19
N GLN A 48 11.35 -0.58 -22.08
CA GLN A 48 10.76 0.38 -21.15
C GLN A 48 11.43 0.26 -19.77
N HIS A 49 11.77 1.41 -19.20
CA HIS A 49 12.31 1.52 -17.85
C HIS A 49 11.49 2.54 -17.07
N TYR A 50 11.00 2.14 -15.89
CA TYR A 50 10.23 3.03 -15.01
C TYR A 50 11.12 3.82 -14.03
N PHE A 51 12.39 3.40 -13.86
CA PHE A 51 13.34 4.13 -13.03
C PHE A 51 14.81 3.91 -13.49
N PRO A 52 15.50 4.95 -14.00
CA PRO A 52 14.94 6.25 -14.39
C PRO A 52 13.90 6.07 -15.53
N PRO A 53 12.84 6.91 -15.61
CA PRO A 53 11.82 6.79 -16.65
C PRO A 53 12.41 6.98 -18.04
N GLY A 54 12.33 5.97 -18.89
CA GLY A 54 12.84 6.02 -20.26
C GLY A 54 12.26 4.91 -21.11
N ALA A 55 12.26 5.13 -22.41
CA ALA A 55 11.91 4.10 -23.38
C ALA A 55 12.81 4.21 -24.61
N LYS A 56 13.14 3.07 -25.19
CA LYS A 56 13.94 2.96 -26.42
C LYS A 56 13.22 2.09 -27.43
N CYS A 57 13.19 2.55 -28.68
CA CYS A 57 12.73 1.76 -29.80
C CYS A 57 13.95 1.03 -30.41
N VAL A 58 13.92 -0.30 -30.50
CA VAL A 58 15.03 -1.12 -31.02
C VAL A 58 14.66 -1.70 -32.39
N TYR A 59 15.45 -1.35 -33.40
CA TYR A 59 15.26 -1.76 -34.78
C TYR A 59 16.08 -3.00 -35.13
N GLU A 60 15.72 -3.64 -36.24
CA GLU A 60 16.48 -4.75 -36.81
C GLU A 60 17.92 -4.30 -37.11
N GLY A 61 18.91 -5.14 -36.79
CA GLY A 61 20.32 -4.79 -36.86
C GLY A 61 20.88 -4.04 -35.63
N GLY A 62 20.11 -3.92 -34.55
CA GLY A 62 20.59 -3.45 -33.23
C GLY A 62 20.65 -1.92 -33.07
N ARG A 63 20.15 -1.17 -34.05
CA ARG A 63 20.00 0.28 -33.92
C ARG A 63 18.93 0.60 -32.87
N SER A 64 19.25 1.41 -31.88
CA SER A 64 18.28 1.89 -30.89
C SER A 64 18.14 3.40 -30.94
N VAL A 65 16.92 3.90 -30.72
CA VAL A 65 16.62 5.34 -30.66
C VAL A 65 15.86 5.61 -29.37
N ASP A 66 16.28 6.64 -28.63
CA ASP A 66 15.59 7.06 -27.42
C ASP A 66 14.23 7.68 -27.79
N TYR A 67 13.15 7.09 -27.29
CA TYR A 67 11.79 7.60 -27.46
C TYR A 67 11.52 8.75 -26.50
N VAL A 68 12.01 8.63 -25.27
CA VAL A 68 11.88 9.67 -24.24
C VAL A 68 13.14 10.53 -24.23
N PRO A 69 13.04 11.86 -24.46
CA PRO A 69 14.20 12.74 -24.41
C PRO A 69 14.89 12.72 -23.03
N TRP A 70 16.22 12.74 -23.01
CA TRP A 70 17.01 12.70 -21.78
C TRP A 70 16.61 13.77 -20.75
N ALA A 71 16.32 15.00 -21.19
CA ALA A 71 15.87 16.06 -20.30
C ALA A 71 14.56 15.71 -19.56
N LYS A 72 13.61 15.06 -20.26
CA LYS A 72 12.35 14.60 -19.66
C LYS A 72 12.60 13.49 -18.65
N THR A 73 13.46 12.53 -18.98
CA THR A 73 13.91 11.47 -18.06
C THR A 73 14.51 12.05 -16.78
N VAL A 74 15.42 13.03 -16.88
CA VAL A 74 16.04 13.68 -15.72
C VAL A 74 14.99 14.38 -14.86
N ILE A 75 14.11 15.19 -15.46
CA ILE A 75 13.05 15.91 -14.73
C ILE A 75 12.14 14.91 -14.01
N LEU A 76 11.64 13.88 -14.70
CA LEU A 76 10.75 12.90 -14.11
C LEU A 76 11.43 12.11 -12.98
N THR A 77 12.73 11.80 -13.12
CA THR A 77 13.52 11.13 -12.08
C THR A 77 13.67 12.01 -10.84
N VAL A 78 14.00 13.30 -11.01
CA VAL A 78 14.12 14.23 -9.88
C VAL A 78 12.78 14.38 -9.17
N VAL A 79 11.68 14.51 -9.92
CA VAL A 79 10.33 14.65 -9.35
C VAL A 79 9.95 13.42 -8.52
N ILE A 80 10.15 12.19 -9.02
CA ILE A 80 9.79 11.00 -8.23
C ILE A 80 10.66 10.84 -6.99
N VAL A 81 11.93 11.20 -7.05
CA VAL A 81 12.82 11.19 -5.88
C VAL A 81 12.31 12.18 -4.83
N LEU A 82 11.92 13.40 -5.22
CA LEU A 82 11.36 14.38 -4.29
C LEU A 82 10.05 13.89 -3.65
N LEU A 83 9.14 13.33 -4.46
CA LEU A 83 7.87 12.77 -3.98
C LEU A 83 8.09 11.59 -3.03
N ALA A 84 9.05 10.71 -3.35
CA ALA A 84 9.43 9.59 -2.49
C ALA A 84 10.01 10.08 -1.16
N VAL A 85 10.92 11.06 -1.18
CA VAL A 85 11.49 11.66 0.04
C VAL A 85 10.41 12.31 0.90
N MET A 86 9.49 13.07 0.30
CA MET A 86 8.36 13.68 1.02
C MET A 86 7.49 12.61 1.69
N THR A 87 7.10 11.59 0.93
CA THR A 87 6.24 10.49 1.41
C THR A 87 6.93 9.73 2.54
N MET A 88 8.17 9.30 2.32
CA MET A 88 8.95 8.54 3.30
C MET A 88 9.21 9.35 4.56
N THR A 89 9.56 10.63 4.45
CA THR A 89 9.73 11.50 5.62
C THR A 89 8.45 11.60 6.43
N GLY A 90 7.31 11.80 5.77
CA GLY A 90 6.01 11.83 6.42
C GLY A 90 5.66 10.51 7.12
N LEU A 91 5.85 9.37 6.44
CA LEU A 91 5.61 8.03 6.98
C LEU A 91 6.52 7.72 8.18
N VAL A 92 7.82 8.03 8.08
CA VAL A 92 8.79 7.83 9.17
C VAL A 92 8.40 8.65 10.39
N VAL A 93 8.04 9.92 10.23
CA VAL A 93 7.61 10.77 11.35
C VAL A 93 6.31 10.24 11.98
N LEU A 94 5.35 9.78 11.18
CA LEU A 94 4.09 9.21 11.67
C LEU A 94 4.32 7.88 12.39
N GLY A 95 5.12 6.97 11.82
CA GLY A 95 5.46 5.68 12.40
C GLY A 95 6.28 5.81 13.68
N TRP A 96 7.27 6.71 13.70
CA TRP A 96 8.05 6.99 14.90
C TRP A 96 7.19 7.50 16.06
N ARG A 97 6.24 8.39 15.78
CA ARG A 97 5.29 8.88 16.79
C ARG A 97 4.31 7.80 17.24
N LEU A 98 3.97 6.85 16.37
CA LEU A 98 3.15 5.69 16.70
C LEU A 98 3.87 4.77 17.71
N LEU A 99 5.19 4.60 17.54
CA LEU A 99 6.01 3.74 18.40
C LEU A 99 6.37 4.40 19.74
N ARG A 100 6.63 5.71 19.76
CA ARG A 100 7.08 6.43 20.98
C ARG A 100 5.98 6.73 22.01
N ARG A 101 4.70 6.66 21.65
CA ARG A 101 3.60 6.90 22.59
C ARG A 101 3.29 5.65 23.40
N GLY A 102 4.17 5.36 24.36
CA GLY A 102 4.00 4.32 25.36
C GLY A 102 3.39 4.85 26.66
N GLN A 103 2.43 4.09 27.19
CA GLN A 103 2.03 4.01 28.61
C GLN A 103 1.17 5.06 29.30
N THR A 104 0.94 6.28 28.79
CA THR A 104 0.19 7.30 29.56
C THR A 104 -1.30 7.43 29.27
N ASP A 105 -1.86 6.69 28.31
CA ASP A 105 -3.27 6.78 27.94
C ASP A 105 -3.95 5.42 28.17
N LEU A 106 -4.08 5.01 29.44
CA LEU A 106 -4.90 3.86 29.84
C LEU A 106 -6.37 4.26 29.71
N GLY A 107 -6.81 4.43 28.47
CA GLY A 107 -8.21 4.72 28.16
C GLY A 107 -9.14 3.70 28.83
N GLU A 108 -10.36 4.13 29.10
CA GLU A 108 -11.32 3.36 29.89
C GLU A 108 -11.60 1.97 29.29
N PRO A 109 -11.81 0.95 30.14
CA PRO A 109 -12.22 -0.37 29.70
C PRO A 109 -13.56 -0.30 28.97
N LYS A 110 -13.54 -0.60 27.67
CA LYS A 110 -14.76 -0.66 26.84
C LYS A 110 -15.52 -1.96 27.04
N PRO A 111 -16.86 -1.96 26.83
CA PRO A 111 -17.65 -3.18 26.80
C PRO A 111 -17.05 -4.16 25.78
N LYS A 112 -16.85 -5.41 26.21
CA LYS A 112 -16.24 -6.45 25.39
C LYS A 112 -17.20 -6.87 24.28
N ARG A 113 -16.96 -6.42 23.05
CA ARG A 113 -17.71 -6.84 21.84
C ARG A 113 -16.80 -7.60 20.86
N PRO A 114 -16.19 -8.73 21.29
CA PRO A 114 -15.17 -9.42 20.49
C PRO A 114 -15.72 -9.93 19.16
N ALA A 115 -16.95 -10.48 19.15
CA ALA A 115 -17.59 -10.98 17.94
C ALA A 115 -17.78 -9.88 16.88
N LEU A 116 -18.24 -8.69 17.28
CA LEU A 116 -18.42 -7.56 16.37
C LEU A 116 -17.08 -7.01 15.85
N HIS A 117 -16.04 -6.99 16.68
CA HIS A 117 -14.71 -6.58 16.24
C HIS A 117 -14.13 -7.55 15.21
N VAL A 118 -14.23 -8.85 15.46
CA VAL A 118 -13.73 -9.90 14.55
C VAL A 118 -14.51 -9.89 13.24
N LEU A 119 -15.85 -9.81 13.30
CA LEU A 119 -16.69 -9.73 12.10
C LEU A 119 -16.40 -8.46 11.30
N GLY A 120 -16.28 -7.31 11.99
CA GLY A 120 -15.92 -6.04 11.35
C GLY A 120 -14.54 -6.10 10.69
N ALA A 121 -13.58 -6.77 11.32
CA ALA A 121 -12.24 -6.95 10.75
C ALA A 121 -12.28 -7.88 9.53
N ALA A 122 -13.05 -8.97 9.58
CA ALA A 122 -13.26 -9.86 8.44
C ALA A 122 -13.84 -9.11 7.24
N MET A 123 -14.90 -8.33 7.46
CA MET A 123 -15.52 -7.50 6.42
C MET A 123 -14.56 -6.44 5.90
N LEU A 124 -13.75 -5.84 6.77
CA LEU A 124 -12.71 -4.91 6.36
C LEU A 124 -11.65 -5.59 5.48
N GLY A 125 -11.23 -6.82 5.79
CA GLY A 125 -10.28 -7.58 4.98
C GLY A 125 -10.83 -7.91 3.58
N VAL A 126 -12.09 -8.34 3.51
CA VAL A 126 -12.83 -8.59 2.25
C VAL A 126 -12.91 -7.30 1.42
N ALA A 127 -13.42 -6.22 2.03
CA ALA A 127 -13.57 -4.93 1.36
C ALA A 127 -12.23 -4.36 0.91
N THR A 128 -11.19 -4.46 1.75
CA THR A 128 -9.85 -3.96 1.43
C THR A 128 -9.30 -4.67 0.20
N VAL A 129 -9.36 -6.01 0.13
CA VAL A 129 -8.85 -6.73 -1.05
C VAL A 129 -9.67 -6.46 -2.30
N ALA A 130 -11.01 -6.37 -2.18
CA ALA A 130 -11.85 -6.00 -3.32
C ALA A 130 -11.50 -4.60 -3.86
N ILE A 131 -11.32 -3.62 -2.97
CA ILE A 131 -10.94 -2.25 -3.32
C ILE A 131 -9.52 -2.21 -3.89
N VAL A 132 -8.54 -2.84 -3.22
CA VAL A 132 -7.14 -2.93 -3.68
C VAL A 132 -7.11 -3.46 -5.11
N ARG A 133 -7.84 -4.54 -5.39
CA ARG A 133 -7.90 -5.17 -6.71
C ARG A 133 -8.42 -4.20 -7.78
N ALA A 134 -9.56 -3.56 -7.54
CA ALA A 134 -10.13 -2.60 -8.50
C ALA A 134 -9.22 -1.38 -8.70
N VAL A 135 -8.74 -0.78 -7.61
CA VAL A 135 -7.93 0.45 -7.65
C VAL A 135 -6.56 0.19 -8.27
N ILE A 136 -5.91 -0.95 -7.95
CA ILE A 136 -4.61 -1.30 -8.55
C ILE A 136 -4.76 -1.56 -10.03
N ILE A 137 -5.81 -2.26 -10.49
CA ILE A 137 -6.02 -2.47 -11.93
C ILE A 137 -6.16 -1.13 -12.65
N ILE A 138 -6.99 -0.22 -12.14
CA ILE A 138 -7.15 1.12 -12.72
C ILE A 138 -5.80 1.85 -12.72
N ALA A 139 -5.06 1.81 -11.60
CA ALA A 139 -3.79 2.52 -11.46
C ALA A 139 -2.67 1.93 -12.33
N LEU A 140 -2.65 0.60 -12.54
CA LEU A 140 -1.73 -0.07 -13.45
C LEU A 140 -2.04 0.28 -14.90
N LEU A 141 -3.32 0.31 -15.28
CA LEU A 141 -3.74 0.66 -16.64
C LEU A 141 -3.46 2.13 -16.98
N MET A 142 -3.56 3.03 -16.00
CA MET A 142 -3.37 4.48 -16.22
C MET A 142 -1.95 4.98 -15.95
N GLY A 143 -1.20 4.34 -15.05
CA GLY A 143 0.09 4.83 -14.56
C GLY A 143 1.16 3.75 -14.44
N GLY A 144 0.94 2.59 -15.05
CA GLY A 144 1.88 1.47 -15.05
C GLY A 144 2.18 0.94 -13.65
N PRO A 145 3.26 0.13 -13.50
CA PRO A 145 3.72 -0.40 -12.22
C PRO A 145 3.89 0.65 -11.10
N PRO A 146 4.41 1.87 -11.36
CA PRO A 146 4.52 2.90 -10.32
C PRO A 146 3.15 3.39 -9.81
N GLY A 147 2.16 3.49 -10.69
CA GLY A 147 0.79 3.83 -10.33
C GLY A 147 0.19 2.77 -9.40
N GLY A 148 0.34 1.49 -9.76
CA GLY A 148 -0.08 0.35 -8.92
C GLY A 148 0.57 0.36 -7.53
N ALA A 149 1.87 0.61 -7.45
CA ALA A 149 2.59 0.70 -6.18
C ALA A 149 2.08 1.86 -5.29
N THR A 150 1.86 3.03 -5.88
CA THR A 150 1.35 4.21 -5.15
C THR A 150 -0.07 3.98 -4.66
N ALA A 151 -0.94 3.42 -5.51
CA ALA A 151 -2.30 3.04 -5.16
C ALA A 151 -2.35 2.03 -4.01
N PHE A 152 -1.48 1.02 -4.02
CA PHE A 152 -1.37 0.04 -2.94
C PHE A 152 -1.11 0.73 -1.58
N VAL A 153 -0.17 1.68 -1.53
CA VAL A 153 0.14 2.43 -0.30
C VAL A 153 -1.06 3.26 0.16
N ILE A 154 -1.76 3.92 -0.76
CA ILE A 154 -2.98 4.69 -0.45
C ILE A 154 -4.04 3.80 0.19
N VAL A 155 -4.34 2.65 -0.42
CA VAL A 155 -5.36 1.74 0.10
C VAL A 155 -4.93 1.15 1.44
N ALA A 156 -3.65 0.81 1.61
CA ALA A 156 -3.12 0.34 2.89
C ALA A 156 -3.30 1.38 4.00
N LEU A 157 -2.98 2.66 3.75
CA LEU A 157 -3.20 3.74 4.72
C LEU A 157 -4.68 3.96 5.04
N GLY A 158 -5.56 3.84 4.03
CA GLY A 158 -7.01 3.87 4.20
C GLY A 158 -7.50 2.73 5.09
N ALA A 159 -7.06 1.50 4.82
CA ALA A 159 -7.37 0.33 5.62
C ALA A 159 -6.86 0.46 7.06
N ILE A 160 -5.67 1.04 7.29
CA ILE A 160 -5.16 1.35 8.64
C ILE A 160 -6.09 2.33 9.34
N GLY A 161 -6.55 3.38 8.65
CA GLY A 161 -7.51 4.34 9.17
C GLY A 161 -8.83 3.68 9.60
N SER A 162 -9.41 2.86 8.72
CA SER A 162 -10.64 2.11 8.96
C SER A 162 -10.49 1.08 10.09
N ALA A 163 -9.42 0.30 10.10
CA ALA A 163 -9.10 -0.64 11.18
C ALA A 163 -8.96 0.08 12.53
N SER A 164 -8.32 1.26 12.54
CA SER A 164 -8.24 2.10 13.73
C SER A 164 -9.60 2.66 14.16
N ALA A 165 -10.50 2.96 13.23
CA ALA A 165 -11.85 3.42 13.57
C ALA A 165 -12.68 2.27 14.15
N LEU A 166 -12.63 1.09 13.53
CA LEU A 166 -13.25 -0.14 14.00
C LEU A 166 -12.78 -0.51 15.40
N ASP A 167 -11.46 -0.48 15.64
CA ASP A 167 -10.89 -0.78 16.95
C ASP A 167 -11.29 0.25 18.01
N ARG A 168 -11.44 1.54 17.65
CA ARG A 168 -12.04 2.54 18.56
C ARG A 168 -13.51 2.24 18.85
N ALA A 169 -14.28 1.73 17.89
CA ALA A 169 -15.71 1.49 18.08
C ALA A 169 -15.98 0.24 18.94
N VAL A 170 -15.32 -0.88 18.63
CA VAL A 170 -15.66 -2.19 19.20
C VAL A 170 -14.44 -3.02 19.62
N GLY A 171 -13.22 -2.50 19.47
CA GLY A 171 -11.99 -3.22 19.79
C GLY A 171 -11.71 -3.34 21.30
N PRO A 172 -10.55 -3.92 21.68
CA PRO A 172 -10.21 -4.30 23.06
C PRO A 172 -10.08 -3.13 24.06
N GLY A 173 -10.36 -1.89 23.66
CA GLY A 173 -10.47 -0.70 24.52
C GLY A 173 -9.18 -0.12 25.10
N ARG A 174 -8.08 -0.88 25.14
CA ARG A 174 -6.83 -0.44 25.80
C ARG A 174 -6.10 0.64 25.00
N GLY A 175 -5.56 1.68 25.65
CA GLY A 175 -4.57 2.58 25.04
C GLY A 175 -5.11 3.83 24.31
N GLY A 176 -6.38 4.18 24.50
CA GLY A 176 -6.97 5.40 23.91
C GLY A 176 -6.87 5.47 22.38
N SER A 177 -6.79 6.69 21.84
CA SER A 177 -6.76 6.92 20.38
C SER A 177 -5.46 6.41 19.71
N ALA A 178 -4.34 6.45 20.45
CA ALA A 178 -3.02 6.03 19.97
C ALA A 178 -2.87 4.50 19.95
N GLY A 179 -3.31 3.81 20.99
CA GLY A 179 -3.33 2.36 21.07
C GLY A 179 -4.17 1.73 19.96
N SER A 180 -5.29 2.38 19.63
CA SER A 180 -6.14 1.94 18.52
C SER A 180 -5.46 2.08 17.15
N ARG A 181 -4.74 3.20 16.91
CA ARG A 181 -3.94 3.36 15.68
C ARG A 181 -2.86 2.30 15.57
N ARG A 182 -2.21 1.95 16.69
CA ARG A 182 -1.16 0.94 16.72
C ARG A 182 -1.72 -0.45 16.37
N ARG A 183 -2.85 -0.84 16.99
CA ARG A 183 -3.51 -2.12 16.67
C ARG A 183 -4.01 -2.18 15.24
N GLY A 184 -4.64 -1.12 14.74
CA GLY A 184 -5.07 -1.04 13.34
C GLY A 184 -3.89 -1.12 12.36
N THR A 185 -2.78 -0.46 12.67
CA THR A 185 -1.54 -0.54 11.86
C THR A 185 -0.97 -1.96 11.85
N VAL A 186 -0.81 -2.57 13.02
CA VAL A 186 -0.31 -3.95 13.13
C VAL A 186 -1.22 -4.91 12.37
N LEU A 187 -2.54 -4.82 12.55
CA LEU A 187 -3.52 -5.66 11.84
C LEU A 187 -3.31 -5.60 10.33
N VAL A 188 -3.32 -4.40 9.75
CA VAL A 188 -3.25 -4.25 8.30
C VAL A 188 -1.88 -4.64 7.75
N VAL A 189 -0.79 -4.25 8.41
CA VAL A 189 0.58 -4.59 7.94
C VAL A 189 0.82 -6.09 8.00
N THR A 190 0.42 -6.75 9.09
CA THR A 190 0.57 -8.21 9.22
C THR A 190 -0.32 -8.96 8.24
N ALA A 191 -1.57 -8.51 8.04
CA ALA A 191 -2.46 -9.10 7.05
C ALA A 191 -1.94 -8.91 5.62
N ALA A 192 -1.44 -7.72 5.28
CA ALA A 192 -0.85 -7.44 3.97
C ALA A 192 0.39 -8.31 3.74
N ALA A 193 1.28 -8.44 4.72
CA ALA A 193 2.44 -9.32 4.63
C ALA A 193 2.04 -10.79 4.44
N ALA A 194 1.05 -11.28 5.19
CA ALA A 194 0.54 -12.64 5.03
C ALA A 194 -0.04 -12.88 3.62
N MET A 195 -0.82 -11.93 3.11
CA MET A 195 -1.38 -12.03 1.76
C MET A 195 -0.30 -11.98 0.67
N VAL A 196 0.70 -11.10 0.79
CA VAL A 196 1.81 -11.04 -0.17
C VAL A 196 2.61 -12.34 -0.15
N SER A 197 2.97 -12.85 1.03
CA SER A 197 3.67 -14.13 1.15
C SER A 197 2.87 -15.29 0.54
N LEU A 198 1.55 -15.29 0.72
CA LEU A 198 0.68 -16.30 0.13
C LEU A 198 0.67 -16.21 -1.40
N VAL A 199 0.51 -15.00 -1.95
CA VAL A 199 0.54 -14.79 -3.42
C VAL A 199 1.87 -15.23 -4.02
N VAL A 200 2.99 -14.93 -3.35
CA VAL A 200 4.33 -15.36 -3.79
C VAL A 200 4.46 -16.89 -3.72
N ALA A 201 4.00 -17.51 -2.64
CA ALA A 201 4.04 -18.96 -2.47
C ALA A 201 3.16 -19.70 -3.51
N THR A 202 2.05 -19.09 -3.94
CA THR A 202 1.12 -19.64 -4.93
C THR A 202 1.32 -19.04 -6.32
N TRP A 203 2.51 -18.51 -6.64
CA TRP A 203 2.75 -17.78 -7.88
C TRP A 203 2.44 -18.61 -9.14
N SER A 204 2.74 -19.90 -9.13
CA SER A 204 2.47 -20.81 -10.26
C SER A 204 0.98 -20.89 -10.58
N GLU A 205 0.11 -20.99 -9.57
CA GLU A 205 -1.35 -20.98 -9.74
C GLU A 205 -1.84 -19.59 -10.21
N TYR A 206 -1.24 -18.53 -9.68
CA TYR A 206 -1.54 -17.15 -10.04
C TYR A 206 -1.21 -16.85 -11.51
N ALA A 207 -0.08 -17.36 -12.00
CA ALA A 207 0.36 -17.20 -13.38
C ALA A 207 -0.48 -18.02 -14.37
N GLN A 208 -0.99 -19.19 -13.95
CA GLN A 208 -1.90 -19.99 -14.78
C GLN A 208 -3.30 -19.36 -14.89
N HIS A 209 -3.79 -18.74 -13.83
CA HIS A 209 -5.05 -18.02 -13.83
C HIS A 209 -4.79 -16.55 -14.21
N ASN A 210 -4.48 -16.31 -15.50
CA ASN A 210 -4.21 -15.03 -16.17
C ASN A 210 -5.34 -13.98 -16.08
N THR A 211 -6.07 -13.96 -14.98
CA THR A 211 -6.99 -12.88 -14.65
C THR A 211 -6.15 -11.78 -14.01
N LEU A 212 -6.16 -10.57 -14.60
CA LEU A 212 -5.67 -9.33 -13.97
C LEU A 212 -6.19 -9.12 -12.54
N LEU A 213 -7.28 -9.81 -12.25
CA LEU A 213 -8.00 -9.83 -11.01
C LEU A 213 -7.34 -10.82 -9.98
N GLY A 214 -6.57 -11.83 -10.37
CA GLY A 214 -6.12 -12.89 -9.45
C GLY A 214 -7.25 -13.85 -9.05
N PRO A 215 -7.00 -14.88 -8.24
CA PRO A 215 -7.99 -15.90 -7.93
C PRO A 215 -9.05 -15.39 -6.93
N GLY A 216 -10.31 -15.76 -7.16
CA GLY A 216 -11.45 -15.33 -6.32
C GLY A 216 -11.31 -15.70 -4.84
N TRP A 217 -10.59 -16.77 -4.53
CA TRP A 217 -10.34 -17.21 -3.15
C TRP A 217 -9.59 -16.17 -2.30
N ALA A 218 -8.79 -15.29 -2.92
CA ALA A 218 -7.99 -14.29 -2.21
C ALA A 218 -8.85 -13.32 -1.38
N ILE A 219 -10.08 -13.05 -1.83
CA ILE A 219 -11.04 -12.21 -1.10
C ILE A 219 -11.46 -12.90 0.20
N ALA A 220 -11.86 -14.17 0.13
CA ALA A 220 -12.29 -14.95 1.28
C ALA A 220 -11.14 -15.16 2.28
N VAL A 221 -9.95 -15.51 1.78
CA VAL A 221 -8.76 -15.71 2.62
C VAL A 221 -8.37 -14.42 3.35
N SER A 222 -8.42 -13.27 2.68
CA SER A 222 -8.17 -11.97 3.32
C SER A 222 -9.11 -11.71 4.51
N GLY A 223 -10.41 -11.96 4.33
CA GLY A 223 -11.38 -11.88 5.42
C GLY A 223 -11.01 -12.77 6.61
N GLY A 224 -10.62 -14.02 6.33
CA GLY A 224 -10.15 -14.96 7.34
C GLY A 224 -8.89 -14.48 8.08
N VAL A 225 -7.88 -14.01 7.35
CA VAL A 225 -6.62 -13.49 7.92
C VAL A 225 -6.89 -12.31 8.85
N PHE A 226 -7.70 -11.34 8.41
CA PHE A 226 -8.09 -10.20 9.25
C PHE A 226 -8.88 -10.65 10.49
N ALA A 227 -9.79 -11.62 10.36
CA ALA A 227 -10.56 -12.16 11.47
C ALA A 227 -9.66 -12.82 12.52
N VAL A 228 -8.73 -13.67 12.09
CA VAL A 228 -7.77 -14.38 12.96
C VAL A 228 -6.88 -13.39 13.70
N LEU A 229 -6.33 -12.39 12.99
CA LEU A 229 -5.48 -11.37 13.60
C LEU A 229 -6.26 -10.48 14.57
N ALA A 230 -7.51 -10.12 14.25
CA ALA A 230 -8.38 -9.37 15.15
C ALA A 230 -8.78 -10.18 16.39
N ALA A 231 -8.99 -11.49 16.25
CA ALA A 231 -9.24 -12.38 17.38
C ALA A 231 -8.00 -12.50 18.29
N ALA A 232 -6.80 -12.60 17.70
CA ALA A 232 -5.54 -12.64 18.43
C ALA A 232 -5.30 -11.38 19.30
N GLN A 233 -5.83 -10.22 18.91
CA GLN A 233 -5.75 -8.99 19.71
C GLN A 233 -6.53 -9.05 21.03
N TRP A 234 -7.46 -10.00 21.18
CA TRP A 234 -8.19 -10.23 22.43
C TRP A 234 -7.46 -11.19 23.38
N ILE A 235 -6.42 -11.89 22.92
CA ILE A 235 -5.64 -12.81 23.75
C ILE A 235 -4.83 -11.99 24.78
N PRO A 236 -4.99 -12.25 26.09
CA PRO A 236 -4.19 -11.59 27.11
C PRO A 236 -2.70 -11.87 26.87
N THR A 237 -1.91 -10.83 26.64
CA THR A 237 -0.46 -10.94 26.70
C THR A 237 -0.07 -10.95 28.18
N GLY A 238 0.03 -12.14 28.76
CA GLY A 238 0.32 -12.35 30.16
C GLY A 238 1.67 -11.78 30.57
N ARG A 239 1.71 -10.51 30.98
CA ARG A 239 2.74 -10.04 31.90
C ARG A 239 2.26 -10.40 33.30
N ARG A 240 2.83 -11.49 33.84
CA ARG A 240 2.83 -11.80 35.27
C ARG A 240 3.09 -10.50 36.04
N SER A 241 2.14 -10.09 36.86
CA SER A 241 2.43 -9.19 37.97
C SER A 241 3.46 -9.89 38.84
N VAL A 242 4.70 -9.41 38.86
CA VAL A 242 5.60 -9.71 39.97
C VAL A 242 4.94 -9.08 41.19
N ARG A 243 4.24 -9.92 41.97
CA ARG A 243 3.67 -9.58 43.26
C ARG A 243 4.87 -9.51 44.21
N THR A 244 5.40 -8.31 44.42
CA THR A 244 6.34 -8.05 45.51
C THR A 244 5.55 -8.21 46.81
N THR A 245 5.76 -9.34 47.48
CA THR A 245 5.47 -9.54 48.90
C THR A 245 6.39 -8.70 49.76
#